data_AF-A0AAD6CM70-F1
#
_entry.id   AF-A0AAD6CM70-F1
#
_cell.length_a   1.000
_cell.length_b   1.000
_cell.length_c   1.000
_cell.angle_alpha   90.00
_cell.angle_beta   90.00
_cell.angle_gamma   90.00
#
_symmetry.space_group_name_H-M   'P 1'
#
loop_
_entity.id
_entity.type
_entity.pdbx_description
1 polymer ?
#
loop_
_entity_poly.entity_id
_entity_poly.type
_entity_poly.pdbx_seq_one_letter_code
_entity_poly.pdbx_strand_id
1 'polypeptide(L)'
;MQFTTLLPALLSLGLANAATLAQPSTWQVTNWQIVSSGGTVYSFNITGAATANSPGFKTHCEGIVPNATACDDTNITAVVTEQTHPLWNVAVTHEWHIFPAGESEQTYWQSGSKNVSNTQNNFTITPTLFYGVA
;
A
#
# COMPACT_ATOMS: atom_id res chain seq x y z
N MET A 1 10.22 63.98 12.43
CA MET A 1 9.25 62.87 12.43
C MET A 1 9.15 62.38 10.99
N GLN A 2 9.78 61.26 10.67
CA GLN A 2 9.86 60.74 9.30
C GLN A 2 8.96 59.52 9.20
N PHE A 3 7.86 59.66 8.45
CA PHE A 3 6.92 58.59 8.13
C PHE A 3 7.58 57.68 7.08
N THR A 4 7.73 56.39 7.41
CA THR A 4 8.22 55.38 6.47
C THR A 4 7.13 54.34 6.29
N THR A 5 6.54 54.30 5.10
CA THR A 5 5.48 53.40 4.69
C THR A 5 6.02 52.09 4.11
N LEU A 6 5.56 50.98 4.70
CA LEU A 6 5.17 49.67 4.14
C LEU A 6 6.00 49.00 3.02
N LEU A 7 6.43 47.76 3.29
CA LEU A 7 6.28 46.65 2.34
C LEU A 7 5.73 45.40 3.07
N PRO A 8 4.64 44.78 2.60
CA PRO A 8 4.23 43.46 3.06
C PRO A 8 5.12 42.38 2.43
N ALA A 9 5.73 41.54 3.26
CA ALA A 9 6.42 40.35 2.80
C ALA A 9 5.38 39.38 2.19
N LEU A 10 5.49 39.15 0.89
CA LEU A 10 4.74 38.13 0.17
C LEU A 10 5.18 36.76 0.69
N LEU A 11 4.32 36.09 1.47
CA LEU A 11 4.42 34.67 1.76
C LEU A 11 4.25 33.91 0.44
N SER A 12 5.37 33.55 -0.19
CA SER A 12 5.38 32.59 -1.29
C SER A 12 4.98 31.22 -0.74
N LEU A 13 3.68 30.87 -0.86
CA LEU A 13 3.25 29.49 -0.73
C LEU A 13 3.94 28.71 -1.86
N GLY A 14 4.96 27.93 -1.49
CA GLY A 14 5.54 26.94 -2.40
C GLY A 14 4.43 25.98 -2.78
N LEU A 15 4.01 26.01 -4.05
CA LEU A 15 3.20 24.95 -4.60
C LEU A 15 4.05 23.68 -4.56
N ALA A 16 3.68 22.75 -3.68
CA ALA A 16 4.18 21.39 -3.76
C ALA A 16 3.85 20.88 -5.16
N ASN A 17 4.88 20.61 -5.96
CA ASN A 17 4.71 19.93 -7.23
C ASN A 17 4.03 18.59 -6.93
N ALA A 18 2.75 18.46 -7.26
CA ALA A 18 2.10 17.17 -7.31
C ALA A 18 2.82 16.38 -8.40
N ALA A 19 3.77 15.53 -8.00
CA ALA A 19 4.40 14.59 -8.91
C ALA A 19 3.27 13.84 -9.61
N THR A 20 3.34 13.76 -10.95
CA THR A 20 2.42 12.96 -11.75
C THR A 20 2.35 11.58 -11.13
N LEU A 21 1.19 11.25 -10.53
CA LEU A 21 0.95 9.95 -9.92
C LEU A 21 1.20 8.89 -11.00
N ALA A 22 2.38 8.27 -10.96
CA ALA A 22 2.67 7.10 -11.77
C ALA A 22 1.53 6.11 -11.58
N GLN A 23 1.09 5.45 -12.66
CA GLN A 23 -0.01 4.51 -12.56
C GLN A 23 0.28 3.48 -11.45
N PRO A 24 -0.72 3.12 -10.62
CA PRO A 24 -0.58 2.08 -9.61
C PRO A 24 0.08 0.85 -10.23
N SER A 25 1.15 0.33 -9.62
CA SER A 25 1.61 -1.00 -10.01
C SER A 25 0.50 -1.97 -9.67
N THR A 26 -0.10 -2.59 -10.69
CA THR A 26 -1.10 -3.63 -10.43
C THR A 26 -0.38 -4.85 -9.88
N TRP A 27 -0.75 -5.27 -8.68
CA TRP A 27 -0.14 -6.41 -8.00
C TRP A 27 -0.78 -7.70 -8.47
N GLN A 28 0.05 -8.69 -8.78
CA GLN A 28 -0.37 -10.01 -9.19
C GLN A 28 -0.41 -10.94 -7.98
N VAL A 29 -1.58 -11.50 -7.69
CA VAL A 29 -1.78 -12.52 -6.67
C VAL A 29 -1.93 -13.88 -7.35
N THR A 30 -1.21 -14.86 -6.83
CA THR A 30 -1.22 -16.24 -7.33
C THR A 30 -1.26 -17.23 -6.17
N ASN A 31 -1.68 -18.46 -6.45
CA ASN A 31 -1.81 -19.52 -5.44
C ASN A 31 -2.73 -19.13 -4.28
N TRP A 32 -3.82 -18.40 -4.56
CA TRP A 32 -4.80 -18.05 -3.54
C TRP A 32 -5.49 -19.29 -2.99
N GLN A 33 -5.43 -19.45 -1.68
CA GLN A 33 -6.05 -20.52 -0.95
C GLN A 33 -6.67 -19.99 0.35
N ILE A 34 -7.81 -20.57 0.70
CA ILE A 34 -8.47 -20.33 1.99
C ILE A 34 -9.01 -21.65 2.53
N VAL A 35 -8.69 -21.95 3.79
CA VAL A 35 -9.01 -23.22 4.44
C VAL A 35 -9.61 -22.95 5.81
N SER A 36 -10.70 -23.64 6.15
CA SER A 36 -11.34 -23.56 7.47
C SER A 36 -11.05 -24.83 8.26
N SER A 37 -10.14 -24.75 9.25
CA SER A 37 -9.81 -25.87 10.15
C SER A 37 -9.54 -25.36 11.58
N GLY A 38 -10.60 -25.26 12.39
CA GLY A 38 -10.50 -24.67 13.75
C GLY A 38 -10.29 -23.14 13.77
N GLY A 39 -10.03 -22.55 12.60
CA GLY A 39 -9.96 -21.13 12.25
C GLY A 39 -9.85 -21.02 10.72
N THR A 40 -10.12 -19.85 10.15
CA THR A 40 -9.98 -19.63 8.71
C THR A 40 -8.60 -19.08 8.40
N VAL A 41 -7.80 -19.84 7.65
CA VAL A 41 -6.43 -19.50 7.26
C VAL A 41 -6.42 -19.16 5.77
N TYR A 42 -5.67 -18.13 5.39
CA TYR A 42 -5.42 -17.77 4.00
C TYR A 42 -3.93 -17.94 3.65
N SER A 43 -3.64 -18.23 2.39
CA SER A 43 -2.28 -18.26 1.85
C SER A 43 -2.28 -17.81 0.38
N PHE A 44 -1.30 -16.99 0.00
CA PHE A 44 -1.08 -16.57 -1.39
C PHE A 44 0.31 -15.99 -1.63
N ASN A 45 0.74 -15.97 -2.89
CA ASN A 45 1.90 -15.22 -3.35
C ASN A 45 1.45 -13.89 -3.95
N ILE A 46 2.21 -12.82 -3.73
CA ILE A 46 1.94 -11.52 -4.34
C ILE A 46 3.22 -10.91 -4.94
N THR A 47 3.08 -10.23 -6.08
CA THR A 47 4.17 -9.52 -6.74
C THR A 47 3.71 -8.16 -7.27
N GLY A 48 4.45 -7.11 -6.93
CA GLY A 48 4.31 -5.76 -7.49
C GLY A 48 5.57 -5.35 -8.23
N ALA A 49 5.44 -4.89 -9.47
CA ALA A 49 6.57 -4.36 -10.22
C ALA A 49 7.00 -2.99 -9.65
N ALA A 50 8.32 -2.73 -9.67
CA ALA A 50 8.84 -1.42 -9.31
C ALA A 50 8.29 -0.35 -10.26
N THR A 51 8.01 0.84 -9.72
CA THR A 51 7.61 2.02 -10.49
C THR A 51 8.60 3.15 -10.24
N ALA A 52 8.40 4.30 -10.89
CA ALA A 52 9.16 5.51 -10.57
C ALA A 52 9.01 5.95 -9.11
N ASN A 53 7.91 5.58 -8.44
CA ASN A 53 7.54 6.11 -7.13
C ASN A 53 7.50 5.04 -6.02
N SER A 54 7.71 3.76 -6.35
CA SER A 54 7.63 2.67 -5.37
C SER A 54 8.57 1.53 -5.72
N PRO A 55 9.23 0.92 -4.72
CA PRO A 55 10.01 -0.28 -4.95
C PRO A 55 9.11 -1.42 -5.42
N GLY A 56 9.70 -2.38 -6.12
CA GLY A 56 9.03 -3.64 -6.45
C GLY A 56 9.14 -4.60 -5.28
N PHE A 57 8.20 -5.53 -5.19
CA PHE A 57 8.20 -6.57 -4.17
C PHE A 57 7.71 -7.90 -4.75
N LYS A 58 8.14 -8.99 -4.12
CA LYS A 58 7.66 -10.34 -4.38
C LYS A 58 7.74 -11.12 -3.09
N THR A 59 6.58 -11.54 -2.57
CA THR A 59 6.51 -12.17 -1.25
C THR A 59 5.39 -13.20 -1.16
N HIS A 60 5.44 -13.99 -0.10
CA HIS A 60 4.41 -14.93 0.30
C HIS A 60 3.68 -14.41 1.54
N CYS A 61 2.36 -14.54 1.58
CA CYS A 61 1.52 -14.09 2.67
C CYS A 61 0.68 -15.26 3.18
N GLU A 62 0.74 -15.51 4.48
CA GLU A 62 -0.08 -16.49 5.19
C GLU A 62 -0.59 -15.88 6.49
N GLY A 63 -1.84 -16.15 6.86
CA GLY A 63 -2.40 -15.61 8.10
C GLY A 63 -3.77 -16.16 8.44
N ILE A 64 -4.28 -15.72 9.59
CA ILE A 64 -5.59 -16.12 10.11
C ILE A 64 -6.57 -14.96 9.92
N VAL A 65 -7.73 -15.24 9.33
CA VAL A 65 -8.81 -14.26 9.18
C VAL A 65 -9.39 -13.89 10.56
N PRO A 66 -9.68 -12.60 10.84
CA PRO A 66 -9.48 -11.39 10.04
C PRO A 66 -8.25 -10.56 10.46
N ASN A 67 -7.19 -11.20 10.94
CA ASN A 67 -6.05 -10.50 11.51
C ASN A 67 -5.16 -9.90 10.43
N ALA A 68 -4.61 -8.72 10.72
CA ALA A 68 -3.49 -8.19 9.97
C ALA A 68 -2.25 -9.03 10.24
N THR A 69 -1.56 -9.46 9.18
CA THR A 69 -0.37 -10.30 9.29
C THR A 69 0.67 -9.78 8.30
N ALA A 70 1.90 -9.61 8.78
CA ALA A 70 3.03 -9.33 7.91
C ALA A 70 3.29 -10.57 7.05
N CYS A 71 3.53 -10.35 5.76
CA CYS A 71 3.99 -11.37 4.85
C CYS A 71 5.47 -11.69 5.14
N ASP A 72 6.06 -12.63 4.39
CA ASP A 72 7.50 -12.95 4.50
C ASP A 72 8.39 -11.71 4.29
N ASP A 73 7.91 -10.78 3.46
CA ASP A 73 8.44 -9.42 3.38
C ASP A 73 7.68 -8.56 4.39
N THR A 74 8.37 -8.11 5.43
CA THR A 74 7.77 -7.36 6.54
C THR A 74 7.24 -5.98 6.13
N ASN A 75 7.63 -5.51 4.94
CA ASN A 75 7.10 -4.29 4.33
C ASN A 75 5.72 -4.50 3.71
N ILE A 76 5.26 -5.75 3.61
CA ILE A 76 3.96 -6.11 3.05
C ILE A 76 3.08 -6.67 4.17
N THR A 77 1.93 -6.05 4.38
CA THR A 77 0.92 -6.52 5.33
C THR A 77 -0.33 -6.95 4.58
N ALA A 78 -0.86 -8.12 4.91
CA ALA A 78 -2.11 -8.63 4.37
C ALA A 78 -3.20 -8.69 5.46
N VAL A 79 -4.43 -8.41 5.05
CA VAL A 79 -5.65 -8.60 5.84
C VAL A 79 -6.67 -9.28 4.93
N VAL A 80 -7.21 -10.42 5.36
CA VAL A 80 -8.31 -11.07 4.66
C VAL A 80 -9.53 -11.02 5.55
N THR A 81 -10.67 -10.57 5.02
CA THR A 81 -11.94 -10.52 5.75
C THR A 81 -13.03 -11.27 5.00
N GLU A 82 -13.86 -12.01 5.73
CA GLU A 82 -15.07 -12.58 5.15
C GLU A 82 -16.08 -11.46 4.87
N GLN A 83 -16.68 -11.48 3.68
CA GLN A 83 -17.75 -10.55 3.33
C GLN A 83 -19.09 -11.29 3.42
N THR A 84 -19.50 -11.95 2.33
CA THR A 84 -20.66 -12.83 2.30
C THR A 84 -20.21 -14.15 1.69
N HIS A 85 -20.30 -15.23 2.44
CA HIS A 85 -19.78 -16.52 1.99
C HIS A 85 -20.26 -16.88 0.56
N PRO A 86 -19.38 -17.29 -0.38
CA PRO A 86 -17.95 -17.55 -0.25
C PRO A 86 -17.03 -16.40 -0.75
N LEU A 87 -17.43 -15.13 -0.58
CA LEU A 87 -16.63 -13.95 -0.93
C LEU A 87 -15.74 -13.48 0.23
N TRP A 88 -14.50 -13.17 -0.12
CA TRP A 88 -13.45 -12.68 0.78
C TRP A 88 -12.89 -11.38 0.23
N ASN A 89 -12.67 -10.39 1.08
CA ASN A 89 -11.88 -9.22 0.71
C ASN A 89 -10.43 -9.46 1.11
N VAL A 90 -9.53 -9.43 0.12
CA VAL A 90 -8.09 -9.49 0.31
C VAL A 90 -7.55 -8.08 0.19
N ALA A 91 -7.10 -7.51 1.31
CA ALA A 91 -6.47 -6.21 1.38
C ALA A 91 -4.97 -6.37 1.64
N VAL A 92 -4.16 -5.61 0.91
CA VAL A 92 -2.71 -5.60 1.06
C VAL A 92 -2.22 -4.16 1.16
N THR A 93 -1.26 -3.94 2.05
CA THR A 93 -0.53 -2.69 2.21
C THR A 93 0.96 -2.95 1.99
N HIS A 94 1.58 -2.12 1.18
CA HIS A 94 3.02 -2.07 0.95
C HIS A 94 3.57 -0.78 1.55
N GLU A 95 4.51 -0.90 2.48
CA GLU A 95 5.20 0.19 3.16
C GLU A 95 6.66 0.24 2.68
N TRP A 96 7.25 1.42 2.51
CA TRP A 96 8.69 1.54 2.28
C TRP A 96 9.24 2.86 2.78
N HIS A 97 10.53 2.85 3.09
CA HIS A 97 11.25 3.98 3.68
C HIS A 97 12.34 4.48 2.73
N ILE A 98 12.49 5.80 2.65
CA ILE A 98 13.56 6.47 1.92
C ILE A 98 14.33 7.33 2.91
N PHE A 99 15.67 7.31 2.79
CA PHE A 99 16.59 8.09 3.62
C PHE A 99 17.38 9.06 2.73
N PRO A 100 16.83 10.25 2.40
CA PRO A 100 17.57 11.24 1.65
C PRO A 100 18.74 11.78 2.49
N ALA A 101 19.86 12.05 1.82
CA ALA A 101 21.05 12.54 2.50
C ALA A 101 20.80 13.93 3.12
N GLY A 102 20.92 14.03 4.44
CA GLY A 102 20.72 15.28 5.17
C GLY A 102 19.27 15.61 5.49
N GLU A 103 18.34 14.68 5.28
CA GLU A 103 16.91 14.83 5.60
C GLU A 103 16.45 13.73 6.58
N SER A 104 15.24 13.90 7.11
CA SER A 104 14.56 12.89 7.92
C SER A 104 14.13 11.69 7.07
N GLU A 105 13.91 10.55 7.73
CA GLU A 105 13.30 9.37 7.11
C GLU A 105 11.92 9.71 6.56
N GLN A 106 11.69 9.34 5.31
CA GLN A 106 10.40 9.49 4.65
C GLN A 106 9.78 8.11 4.51
N THR A 107 8.57 7.92 5.02
CA THR A 107 7.83 6.65 4.93
C THR A 107 6.67 6.79 3.96
N TYR A 108 6.46 5.77 3.14
CA TYR A 108 5.46 5.75 2.09
C TYR A 108 4.65 4.46 2.15
N TRP A 109 3.40 4.55 1.70
CA TRP A 109 2.48 3.44 1.70
C TRP A 109 1.63 3.39 0.44
N GLN A 110 1.34 2.17 0.02
CA GLN A 110 0.33 1.85 -0.98
C GLN A 110 -0.60 0.78 -0.43
N SER A 111 -1.91 0.98 -0.59
CA SER A 111 -2.89 -0.04 -0.22
C SER A 111 -3.88 -0.30 -1.35
N GLY A 112 -4.25 -1.56 -1.49
CA GLY A 112 -5.27 -2.01 -2.43
C GLY A 112 -6.03 -3.20 -1.85
N SER A 113 -7.25 -3.41 -2.33
CA SER A 113 -8.03 -4.59 -1.97
C SER A 113 -8.85 -5.11 -3.12
N LYS A 114 -9.24 -6.37 -3.02
CA LYS A 114 -10.13 -7.01 -3.99
C LYS A 114 -11.00 -8.08 -3.34
N ASN A 115 -12.25 -8.13 -3.79
CA ASN A 115 -13.16 -9.21 -3.45
C ASN A 115 -12.89 -10.42 -4.36
N VAL A 116 -12.71 -11.58 -3.75
CA VAL A 116 -12.39 -12.83 -4.43
C VAL A 116 -13.22 -13.98 -3.86
N SER A 117 -13.53 -14.96 -4.70
CA SER A 117 -14.13 -16.22 -4.28
C SER A 117 -13.08 -17.29 -4.06
N ASN A 118 -13.45 -18.36 -3.34
CA ASN A 118 -12.62 -19.56 -3.19
C ASN A 118 -12.30 -20.29 -4.50
N THR A 119 -13.01 -19.99 -5.60
CA THR A 119 -12.76 -20.58 -6.92
C THR A 119 -11.67 -19.86 -7.73
N GLN A 120 -11.25 -18.66 -7.31
CA GLN A 120 -10.22 -17.89 -8.00
C GLN A 120 -8.84 -18.20 -7.44
N ASN A 121 -7.98 -18.83 -8.22
CA ASN A 121 -6.60 -19.09 -7.80
C ASN A 121 -5.68 -17.86 -8.01
N ASN A 122 -5.96 -17.06 -9.05
CA ASN A 122 -5.14 -15.91 -9.41
C ASN A 122 -6.02 -14.69 -9.65
N PHE A 123 -5.53 -13.52 -9.24
CA PHE A 123 -6.21 -12.25 -9.44
C PHE A 123 -5.24 -11.07 -9.30
N THR A 124 -5.68 -9.91 -9.73
CA THR A 124 -4.93 -8.67 -9.59
C THR A 124 -5.51 -7.75 -8.53
N ILE A 125 -4.65 -7.09 -7.75
CA ILE A 125 -5.04 -5.98 -6.86
C ILE A 125 -4.47 -4.70 -7.48
N THR A 126 -5.33 -3.70 -7.69
CA THR A 126 -4.89 -2.35 -8.10
C THR A 126 -4.93 -1.46 -6.86
N PRO A 127 -3.79 -0.92 -6.41
CA PRO A 127 -3.75 0.02 -5.29
C PRO A 127 -4.59 1.27 -5.58
N THR A 128 -5.35 1.71 -4.59
CA THR A 128 -6.22 2.89 -4.68
C THR A 128 -5.84 3.97 -3.68
N LEU A 129 -5.06 3.62 -2.66
CA LEU A 129 -4.59 4.54 -1.62
C LEU A 129 -3.08 4.66 -1.70
N PHE A 130 -2.62 5.91 -1.66
CA PHE A 130 -1.21 6.29 -1.71
C PHE A 130 -1.02 7.41 -0.70
N TYR A 131 -0.08 7.27 0.22
CA TYR A 131 0.28 8.33 1.15
C TYR A 131 1.75 8.24 1.54
N GLY A 132 2.31 9.36 2.00
CA GLY A 132 3.68 9.43 2.48
C GLY A 132 3.82 10.51 3.54
N VAL A 133 4.77 10.31 4.44
CA VAL A 133 5.14 11.23 5.53
C VAL A 133 6.64 11.48 5.42
N ALA A 134 7.04 12.74 5.38
CA ALA A 134 8.43 13.21 5.23
C ALA A 134 8.76 14.24 6.31
#